data_AF-A0A2E7SFT1-F1
#
_entry.id   AF-A0A2E7SFT1-F1
#
_cell.length_a   1.000
_cell.length_b   1.000
_cell.length_c   1.000
_cell.angle_alpha   90.00
_cell.angle_beta   90.00
_cell.angle_gamma   90.00
#
_symmetry.space_group_name_H-M   'P 1'
#
loop_
_entity.id
_entity.type
_entity.pdbx_description
1 polymer ?
#
loop_
_entity_poly.entity_id
_entity_poly.type
_entity_poly.pdbx_seq_one_letter_code
_entity_poly.pdbx_strand_id
1 'polypeptide(L)'
;MEQSQDDVSWQEIAGKVKIIFTVVFMLIGAELLYRWMTHPDDSFSIYQEFIAWIWFNLHSIIFGSDTIIITTGENGLLNVIDFTHPNLIGSDIPLLEVTDECVGIHEIAFVCFMIWMTPGISKNLKLRGIASMTLILSTLNISRLLVLYPLAVNGCSNSLGEYGCWSPMWDFHQLMLDSGFLIIILIGWTGWFILVGGPSKTREIGDISKLITIPKGIKQRNPLPQWSLVILFIAGILAVSSAYTLGFDDGADREKIEALGCEGVISAICAEEIREWENISGKAIRNLLTSALFTTFALMKFQWTSNTDEEE
;
A
#
# COMPACT_ATOMS: atom_id res chain seq x y z
N MET A 1 35.83 -37.32 -28.33
CA MET A 1 35.63 -35.88 -28.03
C MET A 1 34.49 -35.83 -27.03
N GLU A 2 34.82 -35.55 -25.77
CA GLU A 2 33.84 -35.32 -24.71
C GLU A 2 32.91 -34.18 -25.10
N GLN A 3 31.62 -34.43 -24.98
CA GLN A 3 30.57 -33.46 -25.20
C GLN A 3 30.49 -32.59 -23.94
N SER A 4 30.90 -31.32 -24.05
CA SER A 4 30.85 -30.37 -22.94
C SER A 4 29.41 -30.20 -22.47
N GLN A 5 29.18 -30.41 -21.17
CA GLN A 5 27.88 -30.35 -20.50
C GLN A 5 27.28 -28.93 -20.37
N ASP A 6 27.77 -27.92 -21.10
CA ASP A 6 27.58 -26.50 -20.71
C ASP A 6 26.87 -25.60 -21.74
N ASP A 7 26.38 -26.12 -22.86
CA ASP A 7 25.70 -25.28 -23.85
C ASP A 7 24.19 -25.20 -23.55
N VAL A 8 23.80 -24.16 -22.80
CA VAL A 8 22.39 -23.80 -22.55
C VAL A 8 21.72 -23.49 -23.88
N SER A 9 20.65 -24.23 -24.22
CA SER A 9 19.96 -24.05 -25.49
C SER A 9 19.23 -22.70 -25.57
N TRP A 10 19.16 -22.09 -26.77
CA TRP A 10 18.40 -20.86 -27.00
C TRP A 10 16.92 -20.97 -26.59
N GLN A 11 16.35 -22.18 -26.63
CA GLN A 11 14.98 -22.46 -26.17
C GLN A 11 14.87 -22.39 -24.64
N GLU A 12 15.89 -22.86 -23.92
CA GLU A 12 15.95 -22.75 -22.46
C GLU A 12 16.14 -21.30 -22.01
N ILE A 13 17.01 -20.54 -22.70
CA ILE A 13 17.18 -19.11 -22.46
C ILE A 13 15.86 -18.36 -22.72
N ALA A 14 15.20 -18.61 -23.85
CA ALA A 14 13.92 -18.00 -24.17
C ALA A 14 12.82 -18.35 -23.14
N GLY A 15 12.80 -19.58 -22.64
CA GLY A 15 11.91 -20.01 -21.56
C GLY A 15 12.14 -19.24 -20.26
N LYS A 16 13.40 -19.10 -19.83
CA LYS A 16 13.79 -18.34 -18.63
C LYS A 16 13.48 -16.86 -18.76
N VAL A 17 13.78 -16.25 -19.91
CA VAL A 17 13.45 -14.83 -20.20
C VAL A 17 11.94 -14.62 -20.15
N LYS A 18 11.14 -15.52 -20.71
CA LYS A 18 9.67 -15.43 -20.69
C LYS A 18 9.12 -15.48 -19.26
N ILE A 19 9.67 -16.33 -18.39
CA ILE A 19 9.29 -16.39 -16.96
C ILE A 19 9.59 -15.05 -16.28
N ILE A 20 10.82 -14.53 -16.43
CA ILE A 20 11.23 -13.27 -15.81
C ILE A 20 10.33 -12.12 -16.29
N PHE A 21 10.09 -12.02 -17.60
CA PHE A 21 9.24 -10.96 -18.16
C PHE A 21 7.79 -11.06 -17.66
N THR A 22 7.28 -12.27 -17.46
CA THR A 22 5.92 -12.48 -16.90
C THR A 22 5.84 -11.96 -15.47
N VAL A 23 6.84 -12.27 -14.64
CA VAL A 23 6.89 -11.77 -13.25
C VAL A 23 7.00 -10.25 -13.21
N VAL A 24 7.86 -9.66 -14.05
CA VAL A 24 7.99 -8.19 -14.17
C VAL A 24 6.67 -7.56 -14.60
N PHE A 25 5.99 -8.10 -15.61
CA PHE A 25 4.71 -7.58 -16.07
C PHE A 25 3.64 -7.66 -14.97
N MET A 26 3.63 -8.73 -14.18
CA MET A 26 2.76 -8.89 -13.03
C MET A 26 3.04 -7.86 -11.93
N LEU A 27 4.31 -7.59 -11.65
CA LEU A 27 4.71 -6.55 -10.68
C LEU A 27 4.29 -5.16 -11.16
N ILE A 28 4.45 -4.85 -12.46
CA ILE A 28 3.95 -3.59 -13.04
C ILE A 28 2.43 -3.52 -12.90
N GLY A 29 1.71 -4.60 -13.18
CA GLY A 29 0.26 -4.66 -12.99
C GLY A 29 -0.15 -4.44 -11.53
N ALA A 30 0.58 -5.01 -10.57
CA ALA A 30 0.35 -4.81 -9.14
C ALA A 30 0.61 -3.37 -8.72
N GLU A 31 1.67 -2.74 -9.23
CA GLU A 31 1.99 -1.32 -8.98
C GLU A 31 0.92 -0.39 -9.56
N LEU A 32 0.49 -0.64 -10.80
CA LEU A 32 -0.59 0.15 -11.41
C LEU A 32 -1.91 -0.01 -10.66
N LEU A 33 -2.21 -1.23 -10.18
CA LEU A 33 -3.38 -1.47 -9.35
C LEU A 33 -3.28 -0.78 -7.99
N TYR A 34 -2.10 -0.83 -7.34
CA TYR A 34 -1.84 -0.12 -6.10
C TYR A 34 -2.07 1.37 -6.29
N ARG A 35 -1.39 1.98 -7.28
CA ARG A 35 -1.56 3.40 -7.61
C ARG A 35 -3.01 3.72 -7.91
N TRP A 36 -3.71 2.87 -8.66
CA TRP A 36 -5.13 3.10 -8.92
C TRP A 36 -5.96 3.10 -7.64
N MET A 37 -5.66 2.23 -6.67
CA MET A 37 -6.36 2.19 -5.37
C MET A 37 -6.00 3.35 -4.45
N THR A 38 -4.76 3.85 -4.48
CA THR A 38 -4.31 5.02 -3.70
C THR A 38 -4.52 6.36 -4.41
N HIS A 39 -5.06 6.30 -5.63
CA HIS A 39 -5.31 7.39 -6.57
C HIS A 39 -6.26 8.54 -6.16
N PRO A 40 -6.80 8.63 -4.93
CA PRO A 40 -6.99 9.93 -4.27
C PRO A 40 -6.27 10.04 -2.93
N ASP A 41 -5.96 11.27 -2.52
CA ASP A 41 -5.43 11.55 -1.18
C ASP A 41 -6.37 10.94 -0.12
N ASP A 42 -5.83 10.29 0.91
CA ASP A 42 -6.57 9.62 1.99
C ASP A 42 -7.47 8.43 1.59
N SER A 43 -7.11 7.71 0.53
CA SER A 43 -7.74 6.42 0.19
C SER A 43 -7.78 5.43 1.37
N PHE A 44 -6.87 5.59 2.33
CA PHE A 44 -6.74 4.77 3.53
C PHE A 44 -6.84 5.60 4.82
N SER A 45 -7.72 6.61 4.86
CA SER A 45 -7.93 7.54 5.99
C SER A 45 -8.00 6.86 7.36
N ILE A 46 -8.80 5.80 7.51
CA ILE A 46 -8.94 5.06 8.77
C ILE A 46 -7.60 4.46 9.22
N TYR A 47 -6.80 3.95 8.28
CA TYR A 47 -5.51 3.36 8.59
C TYR A 47 -4.46 4.43 8.89
N GLN A 48 -4.51 5.58 8.22
CA GLN A 48 -3.67 6.75 8.50
C GLN A 48 -3.94 7.29 9.91
N GLU A 49 -5.21 7.54 10.28
CA GLU A 49 -5.58 7.98 11.63
C GLU A 49 -5.18 6.97 12.70
N PHE A 50 -5.38 5.67 12.43
CA PHE A 50 -4.97 4.63 13.36
C PHE A 50 -3.46 4.61 13.61
N ILE A 51 -2.66 4.82 12.57
CA ILE A 51 -1.20 4.85 12.67
C ILE A 51 -0.73 6.14 13.34
N ALA A 52 -1.34 7.29 13.03
CA ALA A 52 -1.10 8.55 13.73
C ALA A 52 -1.41 8.40 15.22
N TRP A 53 -2.52 7.73 15.58
CA TRP A 53 -2.88 7.42 16.95
C TRP A 53 -1.86 6.51 17.64
N ILE A 54 -1.42 5.43 16.99
CA ILE A 54 -0.37 4.55 17.54
C ILE A 54 0.90 5.35 17.79
N TRP A 55 1.33 6.13 16.80
CA TRP A 55 2.54 6.93 16.88
C TRP A 55 2.47 7.95 18.03
N PHE A 56 1.36 8.69 18.12
CA PHE A 56 1.11 9.64 19.21
C PHE A 56 1.23 8.98 20.59
N ASN A 57 0.56 7.85 20.79
CA ASN A 57 0.56 7.15 22.08
C ASN A 57 1.94 6.59 22.43
N LEU A 58 2.63 5.95 21.48
CA LEU A 58 3.95 5.40 21.72
C LEU A 58 4.98 6.50 21.97
N HIS A 59 4.93 7.61 21.22
CA HIS A 59 5.77 8.77 21.46
C HIS A 59 5.52 9.32 22.86
N SER A 60 4.25 9.53 23.23
CA SER A 60 3.87 10.06 24.54
C SER A 60 4.41 9.19 25.70
N ILE A 61 4.40 7.87 25.52
CA ILE A 61 4.94 6.92 26.51
C ILE A 61 6.47 7.01 26.61
N ILE A 62 7.17 7.21 25.49
CA ILE A 62 8.64 7.14 25.42
C ILE A 62 9.30 8.48 25.77
N PHE A 63 8.77 9.59 25.24
CA PHE A 63 9.40 10.92 25.31
C PHE A 63 8.65 11.93 26.17
N GLY A 64 7.38 11.65 26.50
CA GLY A 64 6.52 12.55 27.28
C GLY A 64 5.29 13.00 26.49
N SER A 65 4.17 13.25 27.18
CA SER A 65 2.92 13.68 26.54
C SER A 65 2.92 15.15 26.13
N ASP A 66 3.85 15.94 26.66
CA ASP A 66 4.04 17.36 26.36
C ASP A 66 4.93 17.60 25.14
N THR A 67 5.56 16.55 24.60
CA THR A 67 6.49 16.66 23.47
C THR A 67 5.85 16.44 22.11
N ILE A 68 4.56 16.09 22.07
CA ILE A 68 3.84 15.76 20.85
C ILE A 68 2.39 16.24 20.91
N ILE A 69 1.91 16.78 19.79
CA ILE A 69 0.52 17.20 19.60
C ILE A 69 0.00 16.52 18.35
N ILE A 70 -1.24 16.02 18.40
CA ILE A 70 -1.96 15.52 17.24
C ILE A 70 -3.05 16.52 16.86
N THR A 71 -3.08 16.92 15.60
CA THR A 71 -4.01 17.90 15.06
C THR A 71 -4.74 17.37 13.83
N THR A 72 -5.82 18.05 13.48
CA THR A 72 -6.58 17.78 12.26
C THR A 72 -5.85 18.39 11.07
N GLY A 73 -5.58 17.59 10.03
CA GLY A 73 -5.04 18.05 8.76
C GLY A 73 -6.05 18.84 7.94
N GLU A 74 -5.61 19.38 6.80
CA GLU A 74 -6.46 20.15 5.89
C GLU A 74 -7.66 19.32 5.40
N ASN A 75 -7.47 18.00 5.31
CA ASN A 75 -8.45 17.03 4.83
C ASN A 75 -9.49 16.63 5.91
N GLY A 76 -9.47 17.28 7.08
CA GLY A 76 -10.38 16.99 8.20
C GLY A 76 -10.04 15.73 9.00
N LEU A 77 -8.93 15.05 8.69
CA LEU A 77 -8.48 13.83 9.36
C LEU A 77 -7.58 14.13 10.55
N LEU A 78 -7.65 13.31 11.59
CA LEU A 78 -6.77 13.41 12.76
C LEU A 78 -5.44 12.68 12.50
N ASN A 79 -4.66 13.17 11.53
CA ASN A 79 -3.46 12.52 10.99
C ASN A 79 -2.20 13.40 11.00
N VAL A 80 -2.25 14.62 11.54
CA VAL A 80 -1.10 15.53 11.58
C VAL A 80 -0.45 15.51 12.95
N ILE A 81 0.88 15.36 12.98
CA ILE A 81 1.69 15.35 14.19
C ILE A 81 2.62 16.57 14.21
N ASP A 82 2.68 17.22 15.38
CA ASP A 82 3.61 18.31 15.66
C ASP A 82 4.47 17.98 16.90
N PHE A 83 5.75 18.34 16.83
CA PHE A 83 6.72 18.10 17.89
C PHE A 83 6.96 19.37 18.70
N THR A 84 6.84 19.24 20.01
CA THR A 84 7.12 20.31 20.95
C THR A 84 8.38 20.00 21.75
N HIS A 85 9.36 20.89 21.72
CA HIS A 85 10.54 20.81 22.60
C HIS A 85 11.22 22.19 22.66
N PRO A 86 11.87 22.58 23.78
CA PRO A 86 12.57 23.86 23.87
C PRO A 86 13.61 24.10 22.77
N ASN A 87 14.26 23.03 22.31
CA ASN A 87 15.24 23.09 21.22
C ASN A 87 14.63 23.33 19.82
N LEU A 88 13.31 23.18 19.67
CA LEU A 88 12.59 23.31 18.40
C LEU A 88 11.86 24.67 18.30
N ILE A 89 12.04 25.56 19.29
CA ILE A 89 11.42 26.88 19.27
C ILE A 89 12.06 27.71 18.15
N GLY A 90 11.24 28.17 17.20
CA GLY A 90 11.68 29.02 16.09
C GLY A 90 12.38 28.27 14.96
N SER A 91 12.37 26.93 14.94
CA SER A 91 13.00 26.14 13.86
C SER A 91 12.08 25.89 12.66
N ASP A 92 10.82 26.34 12.71
CA ASP A 92 9.80 26.18 11.66
C ASP A 92 9.80 24.76 11.05
N ILE A 93 9.55 23.76 11.90
CA ILE A 93 9.46 22.36 11.45
C ILE A 93 8.17 22.21 10.63
N PRO A 94 8.23 21.57 9.44
CA PRO A 94 7.02 21.26 8.69
C PRO A 94 6.14 20.30 9.49
N LEU A 95 4.83 20.55 9.48
CA LEU A 95 3.85 19.65 10.08
C LEU A 95 3.97 18.25 9.45
N LEU A 96 3.98 17.21 10.30
CA LEU A 96 4.18 15.83 9.86
C LEU A 96 2.82 15.18 9.62
N GLU A 97 2.33 15.28 8.39
CA GLU A 97 1.11 14.60 7.97
C GLU A 97 1.36 13.12 7.67
N VAL A 98 0.52 12.25 8.23
CA VAL A 98 0.58 10.81 8.00
C VAL A 98 -0.15 10.45 6.71
N THR A 99 0.60 10.41 5.61
CA THR A 99 0.14 9.98 4.28
C THR A 99 0.23 8.46 4.07
N ASP A 100 -0.25 7.94 2.95
CA ASP A 100 -0.13 6.52 2.58
C ASP A 100 1.33 6.04 2.45
N GLU A 101 2.23 6.89 1.96
CA GLU A 101 3.69 6.70 1.98
C GLU A 101 4.26 6.64 3.41
N CYS A 102 3.71 7.43 4.33
CA CYS A 102 4.11 7.42 5.74
C CYS A 102 3.65 6.16 6.48
N VAL A 103 2.55 5.55 6.04
CA VAL A 103 1.96 4.38 6.69
C VAL A 103 2.60 3.06 6.24
N GLY A 104 3.33 3.06 5.12
CA GLY A 104 4.07 1.91 4.63
C GLY A 104 3.19 0.84 3.97
N ILE A 105 2.02 1.25 3.45
CA ILE A 105 1.07 0.34 2.78
C ILE A 105 1.69 -0.22 1.50
N HIS A 106 2.42 0.62 0.75
CA HIS A 106 3.06 0.24 -0.51
C HIS A 106 3.98 -0.96 -0.33
N GLU A 107 4.85 -0.88 0.67
CA GLU A 107 5.83 -1.90 1.02
C GLU A 107 5.16 -3.21 1.43
N ILE A 108 4.13 -3.10 2.28
CA ILE A 108 3.36 -4.25 2.75
C ILE A 108 2.66 -4.92 1.56
N ALA A 109 1.98 -4.15 0.71
CA ALA A 109 1.28 -4.67 -0.47
C ALA A 109 2.26 -5.37 -1.43
N PHE A 110 3.41 -4.75 -1.68
CA PHE A 110 4.46 -5.29 -2.54
C PHE A 110 5.01 -6.62 -2.03
N VAL A 111 5.37 -6.71 -0.74
CA VAL A 111 5.85 -7.98 -0.14
C VAL A 111 4.76 -9.05 -0.15
N CYS A 112 3.53 -8.68 0.17
CA CYS A 112 2.41 -9.61 0.13
C CYS A 112 2.25 -10.22 -1.26
N PHE A 113 2.34 -9.37 -2.30
CA PHE A 113 2.27 -9.81 -3.69
C PHE A 113 3.43 -10.73 -4.05
N MET A 114 4.68 -10.40 -3.70
CA MET A 114 5.84 -11.27 -3.97
C MET A 114 5.70 -12.65 -3.32
N ILE A 115 5.28 -12.70 -2.05
CA ILE A 115 5.05 -13.97 -1.33
C ILE A 115 3.92 -14.76 -1.99
N TRP A 116 2.82 -14.08 -2.33
CA TRP A 116 1.66 -14.70 -2.96
C TRP A 116 1.99 -15.33 -4.32
N MET A 117 2.76 -14.61 -5.13
CA MET A 117 3.19 -15.03 -6.47
C MET A 117 4.29 -16.08 -6.46
N THR A 118 4.93 -16.33 -5.30
CA THR A 118 5.98 -17.34 -5.21
C THR A 118 5.43 -18.74 -5.50
N PRO A 119 5.86 -19.43 -6.56
CA PRO A 119 5.27 -20.69 -6.96
C PRO A 119 5.77 -21.86 -6.09
N GLY A 120 5.02 -22.98 -6.06
CA GLY A 120 5.43 -24.20 -5.33
C GLY A 120 5.30 -24.15 -3.80
N ILE A 121 4.80 -23.05 -3.23
CA ILE A 121 4.60 -22.89 -1.78
C ILE A 121 3.11 -23.06 -1.43
N SER A 122 2.82 -23.84 -0.39
CA SER A 122 1.46 -24.05 0.10
C SER A 122 0.81 -22.75 0.60
N LYS A 123 -0.50 -22.62 0.43
CA LYS A 123 -1.26 -21.40 0.79
C LYS A 123 -1.08 -21.02 2.27
N ASN A 124 -1.06 -22.00 3.17
CA ASN A 124 -0.87 -21.76 4.61
C ASN A 124 0.50 -21.16 4.91
N LEU A 125 1.56 -21.63 4.23
CA LEU A 125 2.91 -21.10 4.43
C LEU A 125 3.05 -19.69 3.84
N LYS A 126 2.40 -19.41 2.70
CA LYS A 126 2.29 -18.05 2.14
C LYS A 126 1.59 -17.10 3.10
N LEU A 127 0.42 -17.48 3.65
CA LEU A 127 -0.33 -16.64 4.59
C LEU A 127 0.46 -16.37 5.87
N ARG A 128 1.17 -17.37 6.41
CA ARG A 128 2.07 -17.18 7.56
C ARG A 128 3.22 -16.23 7.24
N GLY A 129 3.81 -16.36 6.05
CA GLY A 129 4.84 -15.45 5.54
C GLY A 129 4.34 -14.02 5.43
N ILE A 130 3.19 -13.82 4.80
CA ILE A 130 2.51 -12.53 4.67
C ILE A 130 2.29 -11.92 6.05
N ALA A 131 1.63 -12.63 6.96
CA ALA A 131 1.33 -12.12 8.30
C ALA A 131 2.60 -11.71 9.07
N SER A 132 3.66 -12.53 8.97
CA SER A 132 4.93 -12.24 9.65
C SER A 132 5.62 -11.01 9.07
N MET A 133 5.68 -10.90 7.75
CA MET A 133 6.34 -9.78 7.07
C MET A 133 5.57 -8.47 7.24
N THR A 134 4.23 -8.51 7.16
CA THR A 134 3.39 -7.35 7.48
C THR A 134 3.67 -6.84 8.89
N LEU A 135 3.70 -7.73 9.89
CA LEU A 135 3.99 -7.34 11.27
C LEU A 135 5.38 -6.71 11.43
N ILE A 136 6.40 -7.30 10.79
CA ILE A 136 7.77 -6.77 10.83
C ILE A 136 7.83 -5.39 10.19
N LEU A 137 7.28 -5.21 8.98
CA LEU A 137 7.29 -3.94 8.27
C LEU A 137 6.51 -2.87 9.02
N SER A 138 5.33 -3.17 9.55
CA SER A 138 4.56 -2.23 10.37
C SER A 138 5.34 -1.81 11.62
N THR A 139 6.03 -2.74 12.28
CA THR A 139 6.84 -2.43 13.48
C THR A 139 8.03 -1.52 13.12
N LEU A 140 8.72 -1.82 12.01
CA LEU A 140 9.82 -1.00 11.51
C LEU A 140 9.34 0.40 11.09
N ASN A 141 8.14 0.49 10.50
CA ASN A 141 7.54 1.77 10.16
C ASN A 141 7.25 2.63 11.40
N ILE A 142 6.62 2.05 12.42
CA ILE A 142 6.42 2.77 13.69
C ILE A 142 7.76 3.16 14.32
N SER A 143 8.76 2.29 14.27
CA SER A 143 10.10 2.59 14.78
C SER A 143 10.74 3.78 14.04
N ARG A 144 10.59 3.84 12.71
CA ARG A 144 11.01 4.99 11.89
C ARG A 144 10.36 6.27 12.40
N LEU A 145 9.04 6.27 12.57
CA LEU A 145 8.28 7.44 13.02
C LEU A 145 8.72 7.91 14.43
N LEU A 146 9.01 6.98 15.34
CA LEU A 146 9.48 7.30 16.69
C LEU A 146 10.90 7.91 16.71
N VAL A 147 11.76 7.52 15.77
CA VAL A 147 13.13 8.05 15.68
C VAL A 147 13.20 9.47 15.12
N LEU A 148 12.13 9.95 14.45
CA LEU A 148 12.09 11.32 13.91
C LEU A 148 12.27 12.39 15.00
N TYR A 149 11.61 12.22 16.13
CA TYR A 149 11.67 13.17 17.25
C TYR A 149 13.10 13.39 17.79
N PRO A 150 13.83 12.35 18.25
CA PRO A 150 15.17 12.56 18.76
C PRO A 150 16.14 13.06 17.67
N LEU A 151 15.94 12.74 16.40
CA LEU A 151 16.76 13.31 15.32
C LEU A 151 16.50 14.82 15.14
N ALA A 152 15.25 15.26 15.21
CA ALA A 152 14.89 16.67 15.15
C ALA A 152 15.48 17.45 16.33
N VAL A 153 15.29 16.96 17.56
CA VAL A 153 15.78 17.62 18.78
C VAL A 153 17.31 17.68 18.82
N ASN A 154 17.99 16.60 18.45
CA ASN A 154 19.46 16.58 18.44
C ASN A 154 20.03 17.47 17.32
N GLY A 155 19.40 17.49 16.15
CA GLY A 155 19.79 18.39 15.05
C GLY A 155 19.74 19.86 15.46
N CYS A 156 18.69 20.26 16.18
CA CYS A 156 18.51 21.63 16.65
C CYS A 156 19.20 21.98 17.98
N SER A 157 19.90 21.02 18.61
CA SER A 157 20.50 21.22 19.94
C SER A 157 21.55 22.32 20.00
N ASN A 158 22.29 22.55 18.91
CA ASN A 158 23.36 23.56 18.83
C ASN A 158 23.01 24.76 17.94
N SER A 159 21.80 24.78 17.37
CA SER A 159 21.34 25.72 16.33
C SER A 159 19.90 26.16 16.60
N LEU A 160 19.67 26.72 17.79
CA LEU A 160 18.35 27.16 18.24
C LEU A 160 17.79 28.26 17.33
N GLY A 161 16.57 28.05 16.81
CA GLY A 161 15.87 29.01 15.95
C GLY A 161 16.47 29.16 14.54
N GLU A 162 17.42 28.31 14.15
CA GLU A 162 17.92 28.28 12.78
C GLU A 162 16.99 27.43 11.90
N TYR A 163 16.54 28.00 10.79
CA TYR A 163 15.75 27.27 9.80
C TYR A 163 16.52 26.06 9.27
N GLY A 164 15.87 24.89 9.23
CA GLY A 164 16.46 23.66 8.70
C GLY A 164 17.37 22.90 9.67
N CYS A 165 17.47 23.30 10.95
CA CYS A 165 18.20 22.51 11.95
C CYS A 165 17.64 21.08 12.14
N TRP A 166 16.38 20.87 11.74
CA TRP A 166 15.70 19.58 11.69
C TRP A 166 16.08 18.72 10.45
N SER A 167 16.98 19.19 9.59
CA SER A 167 17.46 18.45 8.40
C SER A 167 17.86 16.99 8.67
N PRO A 168 18.54 16.63 9.78
CA PRO A 168 18.86 15.23 10.06
C PRO A 168 17.63 14.31 10.21
N MET A 169 16.51 14.84 10.71
CA MET A 169 15.23 14.11 10.76
C MET A 169 14.72 13.85 9.34
N TRP A 170 14.72 14.88 8.50
CA TRP A 170 14.21 14.81 7.14
C TRP A 170 15.05 13.90 6.25
N ASP A 171 16.38 14.01 6.33
CA ASP A 171 17.31 13.19 5.58
C ASP A 171 17.14 11.70 5.91
N PHE A 172 16.94 11.39 7.21
CA PHE A 172 16.63 10.02 7.62
C PHE A 172 15.27 9.55 7.09
N HIS A 173 14.25 10.41 7.15
CA HIS A 173 12.92 10.08 6.66
C HIS A 173 12.94 9.79 5.14
N GLN A 174 13.57 10.65 4.36
CA GLN A 174 13.76 10.51 2.91
C GLN A 174 14.59 9.26 2.57
N LEU A 175 15.71 9.01 3.27
CA LEU A 175 16.51 7.80 3.07
C LEU A 175 15.68 6.53 3.22
N MET A 176 14.84 6.48 4.26
CA MET A 176 13.98 5.33 4.53
C MET A 176 12.90 5.13 3.46
N LEU A 177 12.30 6.23 2.98
CA LEU A 177 11.30 6.21 1.89
C LEU A 177 11.91 5.82 0.55
N ASP A 178 13.01 6.46 0.16
CA ASP A 178 13.59 6.28 -1.18
C ASP A 178 14.22 4.90 -1.39
N SER A 179 14.84 4.35 -0.35
CA SER A 179 15.65 3.13 -0.50
C SER A 179 15.64 2.20 0.71
N GLY A 180 15.53 2.73 1.93
CA GLY A 180 15.65 1.93 3.15
C GLY A 180 14.64 0.79 3.22
N PHE A 181 13.36 1.07 3.00
CA PHE A 181 12.33 0.03 3.02
C PHE A 181 12.46 -0.97 1.87
N LEU A 182 12.83 -0.52 0.67
CA LEU A 182 13.06 -1.43 -0.46
C LEU A 182 14.16 -2.45 -0.13
N ILE A 183 15.26 -2.01 0.49
CA ILE A 183 16.35 -2.88 0.92
C ILE A 183 15.86 -3.88 1.97
N ILE A 184 15.12 -3.41 2.99
CA ILE A 184 14.55 -4.26 4.05
C ILE A 184 13.64 -5.32 3.44
N ILE A 185 12.78 -4.93 2.51
CA ILE A 185 11.87 -5.82 1.79
C ILE A 185 12.64 -6.88 1.00
N LEU A 186 13.64 -6.47 0.22
CA LEU A 186 14.43 -7.39 -0.60
C LEU A 186 15.15 -8.41 0.28
N ILE A 187 15.78 -7.97 1.38
CA ILE A 187 16.47 -8.86 2.32
C ILE A 187 15.47 -9.78 3.01
N GLY A 188 14.37 -9.24 3.54
CA GLY A 188 13.39 -10.01 4.29
C GLY A 188 12.65 -11.03 3.42
N TRP A 189 12.25 -10.64 2.22
CA TRP A 189 11.64 -11.57 1.25
C TRP A 189 12.63 -12.63 0.81
N THR A 190 13.88 -12.26 0.50
CA THR A 190 14.93 -13.23 0.11
C THR A 190 15.19 -14.23 1.23
N GLY A 191 15.32 -13.74 2.47
CA GLY A 191 15.47 -14.59 3.66
C GLY A 191 14.31 -15.56 3.82
N TRP A 192 13.08 -15.05 3.75
CA TRP A 192 11.88 -15.88 3.79
C TRP A 192 11.86 -16.92 2.66
N PHE A 193 12.15 -16.51 1.42
CA PHE A 193 12.16 -17.37 0.23
C PHE A 193 13.17 -18.53 0.35
N ILE A 194 14.35 -18.26 0.88
CA ILE A 194 15.36 -19.30 1.13
C ILE A 194 14.88 -20.25 2.24
N LEU A 195 14.37 -19.71 3.35
CA LEU A 195 13.93 -20.51 4.51
C LEU A 195 12.80 -21.49 4.18
N VAL A 196 11.87 -21.12 3.29
CA VAL A 196 10.74 -21.98 2.89
C VAL A 196 11.11 -23.01 1.81
N GLY A 197 12.38 -23.07 1.40
CA GLY A 197 12.87 -23.93 0.32
C GLY A 197 12.40 -23.46 -1.06
N GLY A 198 12.24 -22.16 -1.24
CA GLY A 198 11.83 -21.55 -2.51
C GLY A 198 12.70 -21.94 -3.71
N PRO A 199 14.05 -21.92 -3.61
CA PRO A 199 14.91 -22.26 -4.75
C PRO A 199 14.72 -23.68 -5.29
N SER A 200 14.58 -24.69 -4.42
CA SER A 200 14.37 -26.08 -4.86
C SER A 200 12.99 -26.25 -5.50
N LYS A 201 11.95 -25.71 -4.87
CA LYS A 201 10.56 -25.80 -5.34
C LYS A 201 10.31 -25.03 -6.63
N THR A 202 11.02 -23.92 -6.85
CA THR A 202 10.88 -23.12 -8.07
C THR A 202 11.65 -23.73 -9.24
N ARG A 203 12.80 -24.39 -8.98
CA ARG A 203 13.60 -25.05 -10.03
C ARG A 203 12.88 -26.21 -10.71
N GLU A 204 11.96 -26.86 -10.00
CA GLU A 204 11.14 -27.97 -10.51
C GLU A 204 9.96 -27.49 -11.38
N ILE A 205 9.70 -26.19 -11.45
CA ILE A 205 8.60 -25.60 -12.21
C ILE A 205 9.11 -25.18 -13.59
N GLY A 206 9.06 -26.13 -14.54
CA GLY A 206 9.43 -25.91 -15.94
C GLY A 206 8.35 -25.21 -16.79
N ASP A 207 7.16 -24.93 -16.24
CA ASP A 207 6.02 -24.42 -17.03
C ASP A 207 5.35 -23.17 -16.41
N ILE A 208 5.28 -22.11 -17.22
CA ILE A 208 4.66 -20.81 -16.94
C ILE A 208 3.15 -20.95 -16.70
N SER A 209 2.51 -21.99 -17.25
CA SER A 209 1.09 -22.27 -17.05
C SER A 209 0.69 -22.44 -15.57
N LYS A 210 1.65 -22.77 -14.70
CA LYS A 210 1.45 -22.89 -13.25
C LYS A 210 1.44 -21.54 -12.50
N LEU A 211 1.97 -20.47 -13.11
CA LEU A 211 1.93 -19.11 -12.54
C LEU A 211 0.61 -18.38 -12.84
N ILE A 212 -0.04 -18.72 -13.95
CA ILE A 212 -1.27 -18.08 -14.42
C ILE A 212 -2.32 -19.16 -14.67
N THR A 213 -3.15 -19.44 -13.67
CA THR A 213 -4.37 -20.22 -13.90
C THR A 213 -5.42 -19.27 -14.46
N ILE A 214 -5.89 -19.52 -15.69
CA ILE A 214 -7.02 -18.77 -16.26
C ILE A 214 -8.30 -19.54 -15.92
N PRO A 215 -9.37 -18.89 -15.41
CA PRO A 215 -10.61 -19.59 -15.12
C PRO A 215 -11.24 -20.12 -16.42
N LYS A 216 -11.55 -21.42 -16.48
CA LYS A 216 -12.18 -22.07 -17.64
C LYS A 216 -13.67 -21.73 -17.80
N GLY A 217 -14.30 -21.21 -16.75
CA GLY A 217 -15.71 -20.87 -16.76
C GLY A 217 -16.13 -20.08 -15.52
N ILE A 218 -17.19 -19.31 -15.70
CA ILE A 218 -17.83 -18.50 -14.66
C ILE A 218 -19.21 -19.10 -14.41
N LYS A 219 -19.50 -19.48 -13.16
CA LYS A 219 -20.84 -19.95 -12.76
C LYS A 219 -21.37 -19.07 -11.64
N GLN A 220 -22.67 -18.83 -11.62
CA GLN A 220 -23.30 -18.19 -10.47
C GLN A 220 -23.29 -19.13 -9.26
N ARG A 221 -22.99 -18.60 -8.07
CA ARG A 221 -23.03 -19.35 -6.82
C ARG A 221 -24.48 -19.56 -6.41
N ASN A 222 -24.86 -20.82 -6.25
CA ASN A 222 -26.16 -21.21 -5.70
C ASN A 222 -25.99 -22.51 -4.89
N PRO A 223 -26.19 -22.51 -3.56
CA PRO A 223 -26.56 -21.39 -2.70
C PRO A 223 -25.40 -20.41 -2.45
N LEU A 224 -25.73 -19.19 -2.02
CA LEU A 224 -24.74 -18.17 -1.61
C LEU A 224 -24.22 -18.49 -0.20
N PRO A 225 -22.88 -18.56 0.00
CA PRO A 225 -22.32 -18.75 1.33
C PRO A 225 -22.49 -17.49 2.19
N GLN A 226 -22.49 -17.65 3.53
CA GLN A 226 -22.69 -16.53 4.46
C GLN A 226 -21.69 -15.38 4.27
N TRP A 227 -20.43 -15.68 3.95
CA TRP A 227 -19.43 -14.65 3.67
C TRP A 227 -19.75 -13.83 2.42
N SER A 228 -20.35 -14.44 1.38
CA SER A 228 -20.77 -13.71 0.18
C SER A 228 -21.87 -12.71 0.52
N LEU A 229 -22.77 -13.03 1.46
CA LEU A 229 -23.81 -12.10 1.91
C LEU A 229 -23.21 -10.90 2.64
N VAL A 230 -22.23 -11.12 3.53
CA VAL A 230 -21.53 -10.03 4.24
C VAL A 230 -20.83 -9.11 3.24
N ILE A 231 -20.11 -9.68 2.26
CA ILE A 231 -19.43 -8.88 1.23
C ILE A 231 -20.44 -8.09 0.38
N LEU A 232 -21.55 -8.70 -0.02
CA LEU A 232 -22.60 -8.00 -0.78
C LEU A 232 -23.22 -6.86 0.01
N PHE A 233 -23.41 -7.03 1.32
CA PHE A 233 -23.91 -5.97 2.19
C PHE A 233 -22.94 -4.78 2.26
N ILE A 234 -21.65 -5.06 2.49
CA ILE A 234 -20.60 -4.02 2.52
C ILE A 234 -20.50 -3.33 1.16
N ALA A 235 -20.47 -4.08 0.07
CA ALA A 235 -20.45 -3.55 -1.29
C ALA A 235 -21.68 -2.68 -1.57
N GLY A 236 -22.86 -3.08 -1.09
CA GLY A 236 -24.10 -2.30 -1.19
C GLY A 236 -24.00 -0.95 -0.47
N ILE A 237 -23.48 -0.93 0.76
CA ILE A 237 -23.25 0.31 1.51
C ILE A 237 -22.29 1.23 0.75
N LEU A 238 -21.15 0.70 0.29
CA LEU A 238 -20.17 1.47 -0.47
C LEU A 238 -20.77 2.06 -1.75
N ALA A 239 -21.55 1.27 -2.50
CA ALA A 239 -22.18 1.73 -3.73
C ALA A 239 -23.23 2.82 -3.46
N VAL A 240 -24.09 2.63 -2.46
CA VAL A 240 -25.12 3.62 -2.09
C VAL A 240 -24.48 4.91 -1.60
N SER A 241 -23.49 4.83 -0.70
CA SER A 241 -22.77 6.01 -0.20
C SER A 241 -22.10 6.78 -1.34
N SER A 242 -21.46 6.07 -2.27
CA SER A 242 -20.75 6.72 -3.38
C SER A 242 -21.69 7.33 -4.42
N ALA A 243 -22.81 6.65 -4.71
CA ALA A 243 -23.85 7.20 -5.56
C ALA A 243 -24.54 8.41 -4.91
N TYR A 244 -24.68 8.41 -3.59
CA TYR A 244 -25.16 9.56 -2.83
C TYR A 244 -24.21 10.75 -2.95
N THR A 245 -22.91 10.57 -2.67
CA THR A 245 -21.90 11.62 -2.81
C THR A 245 -21.86 12.23 -4.21
N LEU A 246 -21.94 11.43 -5.28
CA LEU A 246 -21.87 11.94 -6.64
C LEU A 246 -23.17 12.60 -7.15
N GLY A 247 -24.31 12.28 -6.55
CA GLY A 247 -25.62 12.64 -7.10
C GLY A 247 -26.50 13.52 -6.22
N PHE A 248 -26.26 13.55 -4.91
CA PHE A 248 -27.19 14.11 -3.92
C PHE A 248 -26.51 14.80 -2.74
N ASP A 249 -25.18 14.80 -2.67
CA ASP A 249 -24.45 15.52 -1.62
C ASP A 249 -24.24 16.98 -2.02
N ASP A 250 -24.89 17.89 -1.29
CA ASP A 250 -24.82 19.33 -1.54
C ASP A 250 -23.39 19.88 -1.39
N GLY A 251 -22.58 19.26 -0.51
CA GLY A 251 -21.16 19.58 -0.35
C GLY A 251 -20.38 19.26 -1.62
N ALA A 252 -20.41 18.00 -2.07
CA ALA A 252 -19.76 17.58 -3.30
C ALA A 252 -20.24 18.35 -4.55
N ASP A 253 -21.52 18.73 -4.64
CA ASP A 253 -22.03 19.52 -5.77
C ASP A 253 -21.47 20.95 -5.77
N ARG A 254 -21.24 21.55 -4.60
CA ARG A 254 -20.56 22.85 -4.49
C ARG A 254 -19.13 22.79 -5.01
N GLU A 255 -18.33 21.84 -4.51
CA GLU A 255 -16.93 21.67 -4.92
C GLU A 255 -16.82 21.40 -6.43
N LYS A 256 -17.75 20.63 -6.98
CA LYS A 256 -17.85 20.41 -8.43
C LYS A 256 -18.11 21.71 -9.20
N ILE A 257 -19.02 22.56 -8.74
CA ILE A 257 -19.33 23.84 -9.39
C ILE A 257 -18.13 24.77 -9.32
N GLU A 258 -17.43 24.82 -8.18
CA GLU A 258 -16.22 25.62 -7.97
C GLU A 258 -15.08 25.16 -8.89
N ALA A 259 -14.84 23.85 -8.99
CA ALA A 259 -13.88 23.27 -9.93
C ALA A 259 -14.21 23.58 -11.40
N LEU A 260 -15.48 23.48 -11.80
CA LEU A 260 -15.93 23.84 -13.15
C LEU A 260 -15.75 25.34 -13.45
N GLY A 261 -15.90 26.19 -12.44
CA GLY A 261 -15.62 27.63 -12.56
C GLY A 261 -14.14 27.95 -12.80
N CYS A 262 -13.24 26.99 -12.51
CA CYS A 262 -11.81 27.10 -12.68
C CYS A 262 -11.28 26.46 -13.98
N GLU A 263 -12.15 25.94 -14.83
CA GLU A 263 -11.76 25.33 -16.10
C GLU A 263 -11.05 26.34 -17.02
N GLY A 264 -9.80 26.06 -17.37
CA GLY A 264 -8.97 26.92 -18.23
C GLY A 264 -8.29 28.09 -17.51
N VAL A 265 -8.39 28.20 -16.18
CA VAL A 265 -7.72 29.22 -15.37
C VAL A 265 -6.49 28.62 -14.69
N ILE A 266 -5.30 29.15 -14.99
CA ILE A 266 -4.06 28.74 -14.33
C ILE A 266 -3.82 29.64 -13.11
N SER A 267 -4.25 29.18 -11.94
CA SER A 267 -3.96 29.82 -10.65
C SER A 267 -3.81 28.76 -9.55
N ALA A 268 -3.08 29.10 -8.48
CA ALA A 268 -2.90 28.19 -7.35
C ALA A 268 -4.22 27.83 -6.66
N ILE A 269 -5.15 28.80 -6.56
CA ILE A 269 -6.49 28.59 -6.00
C ILE A 269 -7.26 27.60 -6.88
N CYS A 270 -7.28 27.83 -8.19
CA CYS A 270 -7.99 26.93 -9.10
C CYS A 270 -7.39 25.52 -9.17
N ALA A 271 -6.07 25.39 -9.00
CA ALA A 271 -5.45 24.07 -8.91
C ALA A 271 -5.94 23.30 -7.66
N GLU A 272 -6.16 24.00 -6.55
CA GLU A 272 -6.69 23.42 -5.32
C GLU A 272 -8.14 22.96 -5.48
N GLU A 273 -9.02 23.82 -5.99
CA GLU A 273 -10.44 23.49 -6.17
C GLU A 273 -10.64 22.30 -7.13
N ILE A 274 -9.85 22.25 -8.22
CA ILE A 274 -9.87 21.12 -9.15
C ILE A 274 -9.40 19.85 -8.45
N ARG A 275 -8.32 19.93 -7.65
CA ARG A 275 -7.78 18.79 -6.91
C ARG A 275 -8.80 18.25 -5.90
N GLU A 276 -9.50 19.12 -5.18
CA GLU A 276 -10.47 18.70 -4.16
C GLU A 276 -11.65 17.96 -4.80
N TRP A 277 -12.20 18.49 -5.90
CA TRP A 277 -13.23 17.77 -6.66
C TRP A 277 -12.72 16.46 -7.26
N GLU A 278 -11.51 16.42 -7.81
CA GLU A 278 -10.89 15.18 -8.31
C GLU A 278 -10.72 14.14 -7.19
N ASN A 279 -10.40 14.58 -5.98
CA ASN A 279 -10.30 13.71 -4.81
C ASN A 279 -11.68 13.15 -4.41
N ILE A 280 -12.70 14.00 -4.24
CA ILE A 280 -14.07 13.60 -3.88
C ILE A 280 -14.65 12.64 -4.93
N SER A 281 -14.66 13.07 -6.20
CA SER A 281 -15.23 12.30 -7.29
C SER A 281 -14.43 11.02 -7.56
N GLY A 282 -13.10 11.09 -7.45
CA GLY A 282 -12.19 9.96 -7.57
C GLY A 282 -12.41 8.90 -6.51
N LYS A 283 -12.62 9.28 -5.24
CA LYS A 283 -12.97 8.35 -4.14
C LYS A 283 -14.28 7.64 -4.43
N ALA A 284 -15.32 8.39 -4.78
CA ALA A 284 -16.65 7.83 -5.03
C ALA A 284 -16.68 6.87 -6.24
N ILE A 285 -16.06 7.23 -7.36
CA ILE A 285 -16.01 6.37 -8.56
C ILE A 285 -15.25 5.06 -8.26
N ARG A 286 -14.12 5.14 -7.56
CA ARG A 286 -13.34 3.95 -7.19
C ARG A 286 -14.09 3.04 -6.22
N ASN A 287 -14.82 3.60 -5.27
CA ASN A 287 -15.68 2.84 -4.37
C ASN A 287 -16.81 2.12 -5.13
N LEU A 288 -17.41 2.76 -6.14
CA LEU A 288 -18.38 2.11 -7.04
C LEU A 288 -17.75 0.94 -7.81
N LEU A 289 -16.57 1.15 -8.41
CA LEU A 289 -15.87 0.11 -9.16
C LEU A 289 -15.45 -1.07 -8.25
N THR A 290 -14.95 -0.77 -7.06
CA THR A 290 -14.59 -1.77 -6.05
C THR A 290 -15.81 -2.55 -5.57
N SER A 291 -16.93 -1.86 -5.34
CA SER A 291 -18.21 -2.51 -5.01
C SER A 291 -18.69 -3.44 -6.12
N ALA A 292 -18.60 -3.01 -7.39
CA ALA A 292 -18.96 -3.83 -8.54
C ALA A 292 -18.08 -5.09 -8.65
N LEU A 293 -16.76 -4.94 -8.42
CA LEU A 293 -15.82 -6.06 -8.38
C LEU A 293 -16.15 -7.04 -7.26
N PHE A 294 -16.33 -6.57 -6.03
CA PHE A 294 -16.68 -7.43 -4.89
C PHE A 294 -18.02 -8.12 -5.06
N THR A 295 -19.03 -7.42 -5.60
CA THR A 295 -20.32 -8.00 -5.96
C THR A 295 -20.15 -9.14 -6.96
N THR A 296 -19.33 -8.93 -8.00
CA THR A 296 -19.01 -9.95 -9.00
C THR A 296 -18.34 -11.17 -8.34
N PHE A 297 -17.32 -10.99 -7.50
CA PHE A 297 -16.64 -12.08 -6.80
C PHE A 297 -17.54 -12.82 -5.78
N ALA A 298 -18.43 -12.09 -5.11
CA ALA A 298 -19.35 -12.65 -4.13
C ALA A 298 -20.44 -13.50 -4.78
N LEU A 299 -20.92 -13.12 -5.98
CA LEU A 299 -21.96 -13.82 -6.74
C LEU A 299 -21.40 -14.92 -7.65
N MET A 300 -20.19 -14.75 -8.17
CA MET A 300 -19.62 -15.66 -9.17
C MET A 300 -18.62 -16.65 -8.55
N LYS A 301 -18.65 -17.89 -9.03
CA LYS A 301 -17.65 -18.93 -8.78
C LYS A 301 -16.81 -19.09 -10.03
N PHE A 302 -15.54 -18.74 -9.91
CA PHE A 302 -14.54 -18.95 -10.94
C PHE A 302 -14.05 -20.41 -10.87
N GLN A 303 -14.22 -21.15 -11.96
CA GLN A 303 -13.71 -22.51 -12.07
C GLN A 303 -12.27 -22.46 -12.59
N TRP A 304 -11.31 -22.55 -11.67
CA TRP A 304 -9.89 -22.63 -11.99
C TRP A 304 -9.54 -24.06 -12.42
N THR A 305 -8.58 -24.19 -13.34
CA THR A 305 -7.96 -25.49 -13.64
C THR A 305 -7.16 -25.94 -12.44
N SER A 306 -7.66 -26.92 -11.68
CA SER A 306 -6.82 -27.71 -10.78
C SER A 306 -6.11 -28.77 -11.62
N ASN A 307 -4.79 -28.68 -11.76
CA ASN A 307 -3.96 -29.83 -12.13
C ASN A 307 -3.34 -30.45 -10.86
N THR A 308 -4.20 -30.69 -9.87
CA THR A 308 -3.96 -31.38 -8.59
C THR A 308 -5.37 -31.85 -8.16
N ASP A 309 -5.84 -33.09 -8.15
CA ASP A 309 -5.20 -34.41 -8.10
C ASP A 309 -3.87 -34.42 -7.33
N GLU A 310 -3.90 -33.83 -6.14
CA GLU A 310 -3.09 -34.24 -4.98
C GLU A 310 -4.15 -34.48 -3.90
N GLU A 311 -4.67 -35.71 -3.79
CA GLU A 311 -4.26 -36.71 -2.78
C GLU A 311 -4.21 -36.12 -1.35
N GLU A 312 -5.17 -36.57 -0.55
CA GLU A 312 -5.26 -36.60 0.93
C GLU A 312 -4.50 -35.56 1.78
#